data_AF-A0A6B0V909-F1
#
_entry.id   AF-A0A6B0V909-F1
#
_cell.length_a   1.000
_cell.length_b   1.000
_cell.length_c   1.000
_cell.angle_alpha   90.00
_cell.angle_beta   90.00
_cell.angle_gamma   90.00
#
_symmetry.space_group_name_H-M   'P 1'
#
loop_
_entity.id
_entity.type
_entity.pdbx_description
1 polymer ?
#
loop_
_entity_poly.entity_id
_entity_poly.type
_entity_poly.pdbx_seq_one_letter_code
_entity_poly.pdbx_strand_id
1 'polypeptide(L)'
;MATSSSADGVPVVITTGFQAVTNPQSFFRGANMTKGKLLHESGHVYDVKEVRFDGQADVTARCVPQTRLSAPAKHVELHLDNNRAIVFAQCDCRAGVAGKCKHTAAVVVYLEEDVAASKTSCARSWGIPSSKKTYPKFSRVAPNSQKGTSVSVCAMDVSHVKQFFGDLSCPHNDMLRAEEMVCAQDEEFVEQPPSPEALVLFDWPLEGLLYRNLFIEFESGGPIQKEETFLESLRSHERTVYDGSVCKSSEEIQSICRDTHLSRDTWRKERLPRITATKVCTI
;
A
#
# COMPACT_ATOMS: atom_id res chain seq x y z
N MET A 1 2.61 51.02 23.10
CA MET A 1 2.93 49.71 22.53
C MET A 1 2.72 48.68 23.62
N ALA A 2 1.54 48.06 23.66
CA ALA A 2 1.23 47.01 24.63
C ALA A 2 1.85 45.70 24.13
N THR A 3 2.78 45.17 24.91
CA THR A 3 3.35 43.84 24.77
C THR A 3 2.23 42.81 24.92
N SER A 4 1.87 42.12 23.85
CA SER A 4 1.06 40.90 23.93
C SER A 4 1.91 39.82 24.60
N SER A 5 1.65 39.59 25.89
CA SER A 5 2.20 38.43 26.58
C SER A 5 1.63 37.17 25.92
N SER A 6 2.50 36.42 25.25
CA SER A 6 2.28 35.02 24.94
C SER A 6 1.97 34.29 26.25
N ALA A 7 0.70 33.96 26.47
CA ALA A 7 0.34 33.02 27.50
C ALA A 7 0.88 31.66 27.04
N ASP A 8 2.04 31.27 27.57
CA ASP A 8 2.60 29.93 27.40
C ASP A 8 1.59 28.94 27.98
N GLY A 9 0.72 28.41 27.12
CA GLY A 9 -0.31 27.46 27.50
C GLY A 9 0.35 26.18 28.00
N VAL A 10 0.02 25.72 29.19
CA VAL A 10 0.52 24.44 29.68
C VAL A 10 -0.08 23.31 28.80
N PRO A 11 0.74 22.41 28.23
CA PRO A 11 0.22 21.30 27.44
C PRO A 11 -0.66 20.39 28.29
N VAL A 12 -1.86 20.07 27.80
CA VAL A 12 -2.82 19.21 28.50
C VAL A 12 -2.78 17.82 27.89
N VAL A 13 -2.49 16.80 28.70
CA VAL A 13 -2.46 15.40 28.25
C VAL A 13 -3.80 14.73 28.57
N ILE A 14 -4.46 14.25 27.52
CA ILE A 14 -5.75 13.56 27.55
C ILE A 14 -5.51 12.09 27.17
N THR A 15 -6.07 11.18 27.96
CA THR A 15 -5.97 9.74 27.73
C THR A 15 -7.32 9.08 27.51
N THR A 16 -8.42 9.81 27.71
CA THR A 16 -9.81 9.33 27.65
C THR A 16 -10.76 10.50 27.43
N GLY A 17 -11.95 10.26 26.87
CA GLY A 17 -12.95 11.31 26.67
C GLY A 17 -12.50 12.30 25.60
N PHE A 18 -12.11 11.76 24.45
CA PHE A 18 -11.56 12.52 23.35
C PHE A 18 -12.66 13.32 22.66
N GLN A 19 -12.27 14.40 21.98
CA GLN A 19 -13.20 15.11 21.11
C GLN A 19 -13.26 14.36 19.76
N ALA A 20 -14.36 14.51 19.01
CA ALA A 20 -14.50 13.94 17.67
C ALA A 20 -13.67 14.71 16.64
N VAL A 21 -13.13 14.02 15.63
CA VAL A 21 -12.36 14.65 14.53
C VAL A 21 -13.35 15.26 13.54
N THR A 22 -13.04 16.44 13.02
CA THR A 22 -13.91 17.11 12.06
C THR A 22 -13.70 16.52 10.67
N ASN A 23 -14.80 16.06 10.05
CA ASN A 23 -14.85 15.58 8.66
C ASN A 23 -13.76 14.55 8.27
N PRO A 24 -13.58 13.43 8.99
CA PRO A 24 -12.52 12.47 8.66
C PRO A 24 -12.67 11.85 7.26
N GLN A 25 -13.89 11.83 6.72
CA GLN A 25 -14.21 11.29 5.40
C GLN A 25 -13.54 12.08 4.25
N SER A 26 -13.17 13.34 4.45
CA SER A 26 -12.42 14.11 3.45
C SER A 26 -10.95 13.70 3.40
N PHE A 27 -10.40 13.22 4.52
CA PHE A 27 -9.00 12.79 4.61
C PHE A 27 -8.80 11.34 4.14
N PHE A 28 -9.71 10.44 4.49
CA PHE A 28 -9.61 9.02 4.20
C PHE A 28 -10.52 8.58 3.05
N ARG A 29 -10.01 7.69 2.18
CA ARG A 29 -10.86 6.95 1.24
C ARG A 29 -11.87 6.08 2.02
N GLY A 30 -13.11 5.99 1.55
CA GLY A 30 -14.19 5.26 2.24
C GLY A 30 -13.86 3.79 2.57
N ALA A 31 -13.09 3.11 1.73
CA ALA A 31 -12.61 1.75 1.99
C ALA A 31 -11.68 1.66 3.22
N ASN A 32 -10.86 2.68 3.47
CA ASN A 32 -9.96 2.71 4.62
C ASN A 32 -10.70 3.07 5.91
N MET A 33 -11.72 3.93 5.84
CA MET A 33 -12.62 4.18 6.97
C MET A 33 -13.36 2.90 7.38
N THR A 34 -13.91 2.17 6.41
CA THR A 34 -14.61 0.90 6.67
C THR A 34 -13.68 -0.11 7.35
N LYS A 35 -12.46 -0.29 6.82
CA LYS A 35 -11.45 -1.18 7.40
C LYS A 35 -10.96 -0.70 8.77
N GLY A 36 -10.86 0.62 8.97
CA GLY A 36 -10.46 1.22 10.23
C GLY A 36 -11.49 0.97 11.33
N LYS A 37 -12.77 1.15 11.01
CA LYS A 37 -13.88 0.84 11.92
C LYS A 37 -13.85 -0.62 12.39
N LEU A 38 -13.70 -1.57 11.47
CA LEU A 38 -13.58 -2.99 11.81
C LEU A 38 -12.38 -3.30 12.72
N LEU A 39 -11.26 -2.59 12.55
CA LEU A 39 -10.09 -2.72 13.43
C LEU A 39 -10.36 -2.18 14.84
N HIS A 40 -11.04 -1.04 14.94
CA HIS A 40 -11.46 -0.45 16.22
C HIS A 40 -12.41 -1.38 16.97
N GLU A 41 -13.50 -1.82 16.33
CA GLU A 41 -14.50 -2.74 16.90
C GLU A 41 -13.88 -4.07 17.37
N SER A 42 -12.84 -4.54 16.67
CA SER A 42 -12.09 -5.74 17.06
C SER A 42 -11.18 -5.54 18.28
N GLY A 43 -11.01 -4.30 18.76
CA GLY A 43 -10.17 -3.96 19.90
C GLY A 43 -8.66 -3.89 19.59
N HIS A 44 -8.30 -3.53 18.34
CA HIS A 44 -6.89 -3.45 17.94
C HIS A 44 -6.22 -2.12 18.30
N VAL A 45 -6.98 -1.07 18.64
CA VAL A 45 -6.45 0.26 19.00
C VAL A 45 -6.32 0.39 20.51
N TYR A 46 -5.17 0.85 21.00
CA TYR A 46 -4.89 1.05 22.43
C TYR A 46 -3.78 2.09 22.66
N ASP A 47 -3.56 2.45 23.93
CA ASP A 47 -2.56 3.45 24.36
C ASP A 47 -2.71 4.78 23.60
N VAL A 48 -3.95 5.23 23.42
CA VAL A 48 -4.27 6.49 22.76
C VAL A 48 -4.02 7.65 23.73
N LYS A 49 -3.25 8.64 23.29
CA LYS A 49 -2.92 9.86 24.04
C LYS A 49 -3.07 11.05 23.12
N GLU A 50 -3.77 12.08 23.58
CA GLU A 50 -3.92 13.36 22.89
C GLU A 50 -3.26 14.44 23.75
N VAL A 51 -2.30 15.17 23.19
CA VAL A 51 -1.64 16.31 23.83
C VAL A 51 -2.17 17.57 23.18
N ARG A 52 -2.84 18.44 23.95
CA ARG A 52 -3.36 19.70 23.46
C ARG A 52 -2.45 20.85 23.84
N PHE A 53 -2.09 21.67 22.87
CA PHE A 53 -1.29 22.88 23.06
C PHE A 53 -1.72 23.95 22.07
N ASP A 54 -2.02 25.16 22.56
CA ASP A 54 -2.39 26.32 21.74
C ASP A 54 -3.49 26.06 20.68
N GLY A 55 -4.51 25.30 21.07
CA GLY A 55 -5.63 24.90 20.20
C GLY A 55 -5.34 23.72 19.27
N GLN A 56 -4.08 23.37 19.04
CA GLN A 56 -3.67 22.19 18.29
C GLN A 56 -3.67 20.94 19.16
N ALA A 57 -3.79 19.77 18.52
CA ALA A 57 -3.75 18.50 19.23
C ALA A 57 -2.91 17.44 18.52
N ASP A 58 -1.97 16.87 19.25
CA ASP A 58 -1.12 15.76 18.82
C ASP A 58 -1.64 14.46 19.41
N VAL A 59 -2.05 13.52 18.56
CA VAL A 59 -2.53 12.20 18.99
C VAL A 59 -1.51 11.14 18.67
N THR A 60 -1.16 10.33 19.66
CA THR A 60 -0.34 9.12 19.50
C THR A 60 -1.15 7.90 19.90
N ALA A 61 -0.97 6.79 19.19
CA ALA A 61 -1.70 5.55 19.47
C ALA A 61 -0.93 4.30 19.00
N ARG A 62 -1.34 3.14 19.52
CA ARG A 62 -0.85 1.83 19.11
C ARG A 62 -1.98 1.03 18.46
N CYS A 63 -1.69 0.40 17.33
CA CYS A 63 -2.67 -0.41 16.59
C CYS A 63 -2.10 -1.81 16.27
N VAL A 64 -2.71 -2.88 16.81
CA VAL A 64 -2.28 -4.26 16.54
C VAL A 64 -2.60 -4.65 15.09
N PRO A 65 -1.64 -5.16 14.30
CA PRO A 65 -1.89 -5.59 12.94
C PRO A 65 -2.74 -6.89 12.88
N GLN A 66 -3.75 -6.88 12.01
CA GLN A 66 -4.70 -8.00 11.85
C GLN A 66 -4.08 -9.30 11.32
N THR A 67 -3.06 -9.20 10.45
CA THR A 67 -2.49 -10.36 9.74
C THR A 67 -1.46 -11.14 10.55
N ARG A 68 -0.85 -10.52 11.56
CA ARG A 68 0.19 -11.11 12.39
C ARG A 68 0.10 -10.54 13.80
N LEU A 69 -0.72 -11.16 14.65
CA LEU A 69 -0.94 -10.73 16.03
C LEU A 69 0.34 -10.78 16.90
N SER A 70 1.36 -11.51 16.45
CA SER A 70 2.69 -11.56 17.08
C SER A 70 3.63 -10.44 16.60
N ALA A 71 3.27 -9.70 15.55
CA ALA A 71 4.05 -8.57 15.09
C ALA A 71 3.85 -7.38 16.03
N PRO A 72 4.86 -6.49 16.15
CA PRO A 72 4.74 -5.31 16.99
C PRO A 72 3.56 -4.46 16.54
N ALA A 73 2.85 -3.88 17.51
CA ALA A 73 1.80 -2.92 17.25
C ALA A 73 2.36 -1.73 16.48
N LYS A 74 1.53 -1.22 15.58
CA LYS A 74 1.82 -0.10 14.71
C LYS A 74 1.69 1.22 15.47
N HIS A 75 2.70 2.06 15.34
CA HIS A 75 2.66 3.43 15.86
C HIS A 75 1.88 4.31 14.90
N VAL A 76 0.97 5.11 15.46
CA VAL A 76 0.15 6.07 14.72
C VAL A 76 0.30 7.43 15.37
N GLU A 77 0.52 8.44 14.54
CA GLU A 77 0.60 9.85 14.93
C GLU A 77 -0.40 10.65 14.10
N LEU A 78 -1.11 11.58 14.74
CA LEU A 78 -2.03 12.53 14.11
C LEU A 78 -1.75 13.92 14.64
N HIS A 79 -1.76 14.91 13.75
CA HIS A 79 -1.77 16.33 14.13
C HIS A 79 -3.09 16.93 13.69
N LEU A 80 -3.82 17.49 14.65
CA LEU A 80 -5.10 18.15 14.46
C LEU A 80 -4.94 19.66 14.66
N ASP A 81 -5.62 20.44 13.82
CA ASP A 81 -5.70 21.89 13.97
C ASP A 81 -6.74 22.31 15.04
N ASN A 82 -6.90 23.63 15.19
CA ASN A 82 -7.87 24.25 16.10
C ASN A 82 -9.33 23.88 15.79
N ASN A 83 -9.62 23.48 14.55
CA ASN A 83 -10.92 23.03 14.10
C ASN A 83 -11.07 21.51 14.18
N ARG A 84 -10.12 20.81 14.80
CA ARG A 84 -10.09 19.35 14.90
C ARG A 84 -10.01 18.64 13.54
N ALA A 85 -9.55 19.32 12.49
CA ALA A 85 -9.30 18.74 11.18
C ALA A 85 -7.90 18.12 11.14
N ILE A 86 -7.75 17.04 10.38
CA ILE A 86 -6.47 16.32 10.24
C ILE A 86 -5.55 17.12 9.33
N VAL A 87 -4.48 17.69 9.91
CA VAL A 87 -3.42 18.38 9.16
C VAL A 87 -2.39 17.38 8.66
N PHE A 88 -2.02 16.44 9.53
CA PHE A 88 -1.02 15.42 9.23
C PHE A 88 -1.36 14.12 9.93
N ALA A 89 -0.95 13.02 9.30
CA ALA A 89 -1.05 11.70 9.88
C ALA A 89 0.11 10.83 9.42
N GLN A 90 0.59 9.97 10.30
CA GLN A 90 1.65 9.01 10.00
C GLN A 90 1.36 7.67 10.66
N CYS A 91 1.79 6.59 9.99
CA CYS A 91 1.81 5.26 10.56
C CYS A 91 3.04 4.49 10.09
N ASP A 92 3.64 3.69 10.96
CA ASP A 92 4.79 2.80 10.68
C ASP A 92 4.43 1.52 9.89
N CYS A 93 3.26 1.49 9.26
CA CYS A 93 2.88 0.43 8.34
C CYS A 93 3.36 0.75 6.92
N ARG A 94 3.44 -0.27 6.05
CA ARG A 94 3.89 -0.11 4.66
C ARG A 94 3.11 0.95 3.87
N ALA A 95 1.83 1.12 4.19
CA ALA A 95 0.96 2.12 3.55
C ALA A 95 0.81 3.42 4.36
N GLY A 96 1.56 3.57 5.45
CA GLY A 96 1.38 4.61 6.45
C GLY A 96 2.13 5.91 6.18
N VAL A 97 3.00 5.94 5.16
CA VAL A 97 3.72 7.15 4.71
C VAL A 97 2.75 8.26 4.29
N ALA A 98 1.64 7.91 3.66
CA ALA A 98 0.62 8.87 3.26
C ALA A 98 -0.37 9.23 4.39
N GLY A 99 -0.23 8.65 5.59
CA GLY A 99 -1.16 8.85 6.71
C GLY A 99 -2.57 8.28 6.52
N LYS A 100 -2.97 7.90 5.31
CA LYS A 100 -4.33 7.51 4.96
C LYS A 100 -4.62 6.01 5.12
N CYS A 101 -3.84 5.30 5.94
CA CYS A 101 -3.95 3.86 6.09
C CYS A 101 -5.12 3.46 7.01
N LYS A 102 -5.50 2.17 6.98
CA LYS A 102 -6.57 1.64 7.85
C LYS A 102 -6.27 1.76 9.34
N HIS A 103 -5.00 1.76 9.76
CA HIS A 103 -4.63 1.89 11.18
C HIS A 103 -4.89 3.33 11.66
N THR A 104 -4.49 4.31 10.87
CA THR A 104 -4.80 5.72 11.14
C THR A 104 -6.31 5.96 11.18
N ALA A 105 -7.04 5.43 10.19
CA ALA A 105 -8.50 5.51 10.20
C ALA A 105 -9.13 4.87 11.45
N ALA A 106 -8.58 3.76 11.94
CA ALA A 106 -9.05 3.11 13.18
C ALA A 106 -8.85 3.99 14.42
N VAL A 107 -7.75 4.75 14.49
CA VAL A 107 -7.51 5.71 15.59
C VAL A 107 -8.50 6.86 15.52
N VAL A 108 -8.79 7.37 14.33
CA VAL A 108 -9.77 8.45 14.15
C VAL A 108 -11.16 7.99 14.58
N VAL A 109 -11.59 6.79 14.18
CA VAL A 109 -12.84 6.19 14.66
C VAL A 109 -12.83 6.01 16.19
N TYR A 110 -11.69 5.60 16.77
CA TYR A 110 -11.56 5.52 18.23
C TYR A 110 -11.82 6.88 18.89
N LEU A 111 -11.28 7.98 18.36
CA LEU A 111 -11.48 9.33 18.91
C LEU A 111 -12.95 9.80 18.80
N GLU A 112 -13.67 9.37 17.77
CA GLU A 112 -15.10 9.69 17.56
C GLU A 112 -16.04 8.88 18.46
N GLU A 113 -15.66 7.65 18.83
CA GLU A 113 -16.50 6.78 19.66
C GLU A 113 -16.18 6.93 21.16
N ASP A 114 -14.94 7.27 21.54
CA ASP A 114 -14.53 7.52 22.94
C ASP A 114 -14.87 8.97 23.40
N VAL A 115 -16.06 9.46 23.02
CA VAL A 115 -16.49 10.86 23.16
C VAL A 115 -17.11 11.22 24.52
N ALA A 116 -17.41 10.26 25.42
CA ALA A 116 -18.16 10.59 26.65
C ALA A 116 -17.70 9.92 27.96
N ALA A 117 -17.46 10.82 28.94
CA ALA A 117 -17.68 10.76 30.39
C ALA A 117 -17.03 9.64 31.21
N SER A 118 -15.73 9.81 31.49
CA SER A 118 -14.99 9.18 32.59
C SER A 118 -14.95 7.65 32.59
N LYS A 119 -13.75 7.06 32.61
CA LYS A 119 -13.57 5.60 32.84
C LYS A 119 -14.20 5.10 34.15
N THR A 120 -14.68 5.98 35.03
CA THR A 120 -15.40 5.62 36.27
C THR A 120 -16.86 5.21 36.05
N SER A 121 -17.47 5.53 34.91
CA SER A 121 -18.84 5.12 34.57
C SER A 121 -18.89 3.77 33.84
N CYS A 122 -17.76 3.34 33.27
CA CYS A 122 -17.60 2.06 32.59
C CYS A 122 -17.08 0.98 33.56
N ALA A 123 -17.39 -0.29 33.29
CA ALA A 123 -16.81 -1.40 34.02
C ALA A 123 -15.27 -1.30 33.98
N ARG A 124 -14.63 -1.39 35.15
CA ARG A 124 -13.18 -1.25 35.32
C ARG A 124 -12.42 -2.17 34.35
N SER A 125 -11.71 -1.59 33.38
CA SER A 125 -10.88 -2.33 32.41
C SER A 125 -9.37 -2.25 32.70
N TRP A 126 -8.95 -1.39 33.63
CA TRP A 126 -7.53 -1.21 33.99
C TRP A 126 -7.02 -2.32 34.92
N GLY A 127 -5.88 -2.91 34.58
CA GLY A 127 -5.25 -4.01 35.34
C GLY A 127 -5.89 -5.39 35.09
N ILE A 128 -6.90 -5.47 34.23
CA ILE A 128 -7.33 -6.75 33.66
C ILE A 128 -6.40 -6.98 32.48
N PRO A 129 -5.42 -7.92 32.53
CA PRO A 129 -4.75 -8.33 31.32
C PRO A 129 -5.86 -8.75 30.38
N SER A 130 -5.98 -8.07 29.22
CA SER A 130 -6.86 -8.48 28.12
C SER A 130 -6.76 -9.99 28.08
N SER A 131 -7.81 -10.67 28.55
CA SER A 131 -7.85 -12.12 28.52
C SER A 131 -7.67 -12.40 27.05
N LYS A 132 -6.44 -12.80 26.65
CA LYS A 132 -6.01 -12.84 25.25
C LYS A 132 -7.23 -13.25 24.49
N LYS A 133 -7.88 -12.33 23.75
CA LYS A 133 -9.11 -12.66 23.03
C LYS A 133 -8.63 -13.76 22.12
N THR A 134 -8.84 -14.98 22.59
CA THR A 134 -8.36 -16.17 21.96
C THR A 134 -9.40 -16.24 20.90
N TYR A 135 -9.06 -15.68 19.74
CA TYR A 135 -9.86 -15.80 18.54
C TYR A 135 -10.39 -17.23 18.59
N PRO A 136 -11.72 -17.43 18.62
CA PRO A 136 -12.28 -18.76 18.71
C PRO A 136 -11.51 -19.56 17.69
N LYS A 137 -10.78 -20.56 18.18
CA LYS A 137 -9.75 -21.28 17.43
C LYS A 137 -10.47 -21.81 16.20
N PHE A 138 -10.37 -21.08 15.08
CA PHE A 138 -11.34 -21.22 14.01
C PHE A 138 -11.32 -22.70 13.62
N SER A 139 -12.49 -23.34 13.75
CA SER A 139 -12.86 -24.47 12.91
C SER A 139 -12.33 -24.13 11.52
N ARG A 140 -11.36 -24.91 11.05
CA ARG A 140 -10.62 -24.64 9.82
C ARG A 140 -11.60 -24.20 8.75
N VAL A 141 -11.57 -22.92 8.39
CA VAL A 141 -12.11 -22.52 7.09
C VAL A 141 -11.28 -23.31 6.10
N ALA A 142 -11.94 -24.13 5.28
CA ALA A 142 -11.28 -24.97 4.30
C ALA A 142 -10.24 -24.13 3.53
N PRO A 143 -9.03 -24.65 3.32
CA PRO A 143 -7.91 -23.84 2.84
C PRO A 143 -8.17 -23.40 1.41
N ASN A 144 -8.61 -22.17 1.23
CA ASN A 144 -8.63 -21.50 -0.06
C ASN A 144 -7.48 -20.50 -0.12
N SER A 145 -6.24 -20.99 0.04
CA SER A 145 -5.04 -20.27 -0.42
C SER A 145 -3.81 -21.16 -0.28
N GLN A 146 -3.17 -21.49 -1.41
CA GLN A 146 -1.85 -22.09 -1.42
C GLN A 146 -0.85 -21.07 -0.87
N LYS A 147 -0.07 -21.48 0.13
CA LYS A 147 1.07 -20.74 0.69
C LYS A 147 2.04 -20.35 -0.42
N GLY A 148 2.12 -19.05 -0.73
CA GLY A 148 3.31 -18.48 -1.35
C GLY A 148 4.41 -18.36 -0.30
N THR A 149 5.57 -18.95 -0.55
CA THR A 149 6.78 -18.81 0.26
C THR A 149 7.18 -17.34 0.31
N SER A 150 7.16 -16.71 1.50
CA SER A 150 7.60 -15.32 1.64
C SER A 150 9.12 -15.28 1.70
N VAL A 151 9.76 -14.81 0.64
CA VAL A 151 11.16 -14.38 0.69
C VAL A 151 11.19 -13.01 1.36
N SER A 152 11.96 -12.90 2.45
CA SER A 152 12.21 -11.64 3.13
C SER A 152 13.27 -10.88 2.33
N VAL A 153 12.88 -9.80 1.66
CA VAL A 153 13.82 -8.86 1.06
C VAL A 153 13.82 -7.60 1.92
N CYS A 154 15.01 -7.15 2.35
CA CYS A 154 15.17 -5.91 3.09
C CYS A 154 14.72 -4.73 2.20
N ALA A 155 13.94 -3.80 2.76
CA ALA A 155 13.58 -2.57 2.07
C ALA A 155 14.85 -1.72 1.90
N MET A 156 15.33 -1.57 0.67
CA MET A 156 16.33 -0.56 0.35
C MET A 156 15.67 0.81 0.21
N ASP A 157 16.37 1.83 0.67
CA ASP A 157 16.01 3.23 0.53
C ASP A 157 16.06 3.63 -0.96
N VAL A 158 14.89 3.94 -1.52
CA VAL A 158 14.70 4.26 -2.95
C VAL A 158 14.98 5.73 -3.27
N SER A 159 15.30 6.55 -2.25
CA SER A 159 15.59 7.99 -2.41
C SER A 159 16.75 8.24 -3.35
N HIS A 160 17.71 7.32 -3.41
CA HIS A 160 18.89 7.40 -4.27
C HIS A 160 18.61 7.00 -5.72
N VAL A 161 17.54 6.24 -6.01
CA VAL A 161 17.26 5.70 -7.36
C VAL A 161 16.90 6.83 -8.34
N LYS A 162 16.19 7.88 -7.90
CA LYS A 162 15.97 9.06 -8.78
C LYS A 162 17.27 9.76 -9.18
N GLN A 163 18.31 9.68 -8.35
CA GLN A 163 19.59 10.34 -8.59
C GLN A 163 20.49 9.56 -9.57
N PHE A 164 20.28 8.25 -9.72
CA PHE A 164 21.07 7.39 -10.62
C PHE A 164 20.37 7.05 -11.95
N PHE A 165 19.06 7.23 -12.06
CA PHE A 165 18.26 6.76 -13.20
C PHE A 165 17.46 7.87 -13.91
N GLY A 166 17.79 9.14 -13.68
CA GLY A 166 17.12 10.29 -14.32
C GLY A 166 17.11 10.23 -15.85
N ASP A 167 18.17 9.64 -16.43
CA ASP A 167 18.38 9.57 -17.89
C ASP A 167 18.21 8.15 -18.47
N LEU A 168 17.81 7.15 -17.67
CA LEU A 168 17.61 5.80 -18.22
C LEU A 168 16.30 5.74 -19.01
N SER A 169 16.44 5.76 -20.34
CA SER A 169 15.41 5.33 -21.30
C SER A 169 15.24 3.81 -21.20
N CYS A 170 14.61 3.36 -20.11
CA CYS A 170 14.24 1.96 -19.97
C CYS A 170 12.71 1.84 -20.02
N PRO A 171 12.20 0.71 -20.54
CA PRO A 171 10.76 0.49 -20.66
C PRO A 171 9.96 0.70 -19.37
N HIS A 172 10.62 0.49 -18.23
CA HIS A 172 10.00 0.72 -16.93
C HIS A 172 9.73 2.20 -16.65
N ASN A 173 10.67 3.09 -17.02
CA ASN A 173 10.49 4.54 -16.90
C ASN A 173 9.43 5.05 -17.89
N ASP A 174 9.38 4.51 -19.11
CA ASP A 174 8.36 4.88 -20.10
C ASP A 174 6.96 4.46 -19.64
N MET A 175 6.82 3.27 -19.03
CA MET A 175 5.58 2.81 -18.42
C MET A 175 5.14 3.71 -17.25
N LEU A 176 6.08 4.10 -16.37
CA LEU A 176 5.79 5.00 -15.25
C LEU A 176 5.39 6.41 -15.71
N ARG A 177 6.03 6.94 -16.77
CA ARG A 177 5.66 8.21 -17.40
C ARG A 177 4.28 8.14 -18.05
N ALA A 178 3.97 7.03 -18.73
CA ALA A 178 2.65 6.81 -19.32
C ALA A 178 1.55 6.75 -18.24
N GLU A 179 1.79 6.07 -17.12
CA GLU A 179 0.87 6.06 -15.97
C GLU A 179 0.65 7.47 -15.39
N GLU A 180 1.72 8.27 -15.29
CA GLU A 180 1.65 9.67 -14.81
C GLU A 180 0.85 10.57 -15.77
N MET A 181 0.98 10.38 -17.09
CA MET A 181 0.21 11.13 -18.10
C MET A 181 -1.27 10.77 -18.10
N VAL A 182 -1.63 9.50 -17.90
CA VAL A 182 -3.02 9.05 -17.79
C VAL A 182 -3.67 9.59 -16.51
N CYS A 183 -2.95 9.55 -15.38
CA CYS A 183 -3.46 10.10 -14.12
C CYS A 183 -3.68 11.62 -14.14
N ALA A 184 -3.00 12.36 -15.02
CA ALA A 184 -3.17 13.80 -15.18
C ALA A 184 -4.39 14.19 -16.03
N GLN A 185 -5.01 13.24 -16.76
CA GLN A 185 -6.14 13.49 -17.65
C GLN A 185 -7.49 13.07 -17.06
N ASP A 186 -7.52 12.23 -16.02
CA ASP A 186 -8.74 11.70 -15.39
C ASP A 186 -9.25 12.52 -14.18
N GLU A 187 -9.22 13.86 -14.25
CA GLU A 187 -9.88 14.70 -13.23
C GLU A 187 -11.38 14.92 -13.47
N GLU A 188 -11.94 14.48 -14.60
CA GLU A 188 -13.39 14.46 -14.83
C GLU A 188 -13.81 13.12 -15.45
N PHE A 189 -14.90 12.54 -14.90
CA PHE A 189 -15.57 11.29 -15.25
C PHE A 189 -15.19 10.03 -14.45
N VAL A 190 -16.07 9.70 -13.50
CA VAL A 190 -16.27 8.33 -13.02
C VAL A 190 -17.20 7.64 -14.04
N GLU A 191 -16.63 6.98 -15.04
CA GLU A 191 -17.41 6.06 -15.88
C GLU A 191 -17.50 4.66 -15.24
N GLN A 192 -18.66 4.04 -15.40
CA GLN A 192 -18.86 2.62 -15.13
C GLN A 192 -17.80 1.78 -15.85
N PRO A 193 -17.42 0.60 -15.32
CA PRO A 193 -16.50 -0.28 -16.03
C PRO A 193 -17.05 -0.57 -17.44
N PRO A 194 -16.25 -0.38 -18.50
CA PRO A 194 -16.72 -0.62 -19.86
C PRO A 194 -17.20 -2.06 -20.00
N SER A 195 -18.23 -2.26 -20.82
CA SER A 195 -18.66 -3.59 -21.28
C SER A 195 -17.42 -4.41 -21.69
N PRO A 196 -17.39 -5.75 -21.49
CA PRO A 196 -16.30 -6.61 -21.96
C PRO A 196 -15.96 -6.43 -23.45
N GLU A 197 -16.91 -5.94 -24.25
CA GLU A 197 -16.78 -5.66 -25.69
C GLU A 197 -16.17 -4.28 -25.99
N ALA A 198 -16.05 -3.41 -24.97
CA ALA A 198 -15.58 -2.03 -25.08
C ALA A 198 -14.17 -1.80 -24.51
N LEU A 199 -13.41 -2.87 -24.19
CA LEU A 199 -11.99 -2.76 -23.91
C LEU A 199 -11.26 -2.36 -25.21
N VAL A 200 -11.13 -1.05 -25.44
CA VAL A 200 -10.21 -0.52 -26.43
C VAL A 200 -8.81 -0.82 -25.93
N LEU A 201 -8.22 -1.91 -26.41
CA LEU A 201 -6.80 -2.18 -26.21
C LEU A 201 -6.04 -1.01 -26.81
N PHE A 202 -5.22 -0.35 -25.99
CA PHE A 202 -4.37 0.74 -26.43
C PHE A 202 -3.50 0.23 -27.59
N ASP A 203 -3.68 0.82 -28.78
CA ASP A 203 -2.97 0.41 -29.99
C ASP A 203 -1.56 0.97 -29.91
N TRP A 204 -0.68 0.23 -29.23
CA TRP A 204 0.70 0.63 -29.05
C TRP A 204 1.40 0.57 -30.40
N PRO A 205 2.12 1.62 -30.83
CA PRO A 205 2.87 1.56 -32.08
C PRO A 205 3.91 0.43 -31.99
N LEU A 206 3.64 -0.66 -32.72
CA LEU A 206 4.48 -1.86 -32.78
C LEU A 206 5.74 -1.64 -33.63
N GLU A 207 5.77 -0.57 -34.43
CA GLU A 207 6.93 -0.23 -35.26
C GLU A 207 7.97 0.54 -34.44
N GLY A 208 9.07 -0.13 -34.11
CA GLY A 208 10.32 0.54 -33.71
C GLY A 208 10.82 0.29 -32.28
N LEU A 209 10.06 -0.39 -31.42
CA LEU A 209 10.54 -0.79 -30.09
C LEU A 209 11.32 -2.11 -30.18
N LEU A 210 12.57 -2.01 -30.66
CA LEU A 210 13.58 -3.03 -30.40
C LEU A 210 13.93 -2.97 -28.91
N TYR A 211 13.28 -3.83 -28.12
CA TYR A 211 13.65 -4.04 -26.73
C TYR A 211 15.07 -4.61 -26.66
N ARG A 212 16.05 -3.72 -26.52
CA ARG A 212 17.45 -4.10 -26.31
C ARG A 212 17.61 -4.53 -24.86
N ASN A 213 17.89 -5.81 -24.63
CA ASN A 213 18.20 -6.29 -23.30
C ASN A 213 19.61 -5.79 -22.95
N LEU A 214 19.68 -4.87 -21.99
CA LEU A 214 20.94 -4.29 -21.53
C LEU A 214 21.19 -4.80 -20.11
N PHE A 215 22.39 -5.34 -19.87
CA PHE A 215 22.84 -5.71 -18.52
C PHE A 215 24.09 -4.93 -18.16
N ILE A 216 24.35 -4.80 -16.86
CA ILE A 216 25.52 -4.11 -16.32
C ILE A 216 26.50 -5.15 -15.83
N GLU A 217 27.69 -5.19 -16.43
CA GLU A 217 28.81 -6.02 -15.98
C GLU A 217 29.84 -5.14 -15.25
N PHE A 218 30.43 -5.65 -14.17
CA PHE A 218 31.45 -4.91 -13.41
C PHE A 218 32.83 -5.42 -13.81
N GLU A 219 33.54 -4.64 -14.61
CA GLU A 219 34.94 -4.88 -14.93
C GLU A 219 35.85 -4.06 -14.00
N SER A 220 37.17 -4.29 -14.02
CA SER A 220 38.14 -3.62 -13.14
C SER A 220 38.16 -2.09 -13.23
N GLY A 221 37.46 -1.50 -14.21
CA GLY A 221 37.28 -0.05 -14.41
C GLY A 221 35.90 0.51 -14.02
N GLY A 222 34.97 -0.32 -13.54
CA GLY A 222 33.60 0.10 -13.17
C GLY A 222 32.49 -0.61 -13.96
N PRO A 223 31.23 -0.13 -13.83
CA PRO A 223 30.09 -0.73 -14.51
C PRO A 223 30.14 -0.45 -16.02
N ILE A 224 30.03 -1.49 -16.83
CA ILE A 224 29.92 -1.43 -18.28
C ILE A 224 28.55 -1.96 -18.67
N GLN A 225 27.80 -1.16 -19.42
CA GLN A 225 26.53 -1.58 -19.99
C GLN A 225 26.79 -2.37 -21.26
N LYS A 226 26.37 -3.63 -21.30
CA LYS A 226 26.47 -4.51 -22.47
C LYS A 226 25.08 -4.84 -22.98
N GLU A 227 24.93 -4.80 -24.31
CA GLU A 227 23.75 -5.27 -25.00
C GLU A 227 23.84 -6.79 -25.12
N GLU A 228 22.93 -7.51 -24.46
CA GLU A 228 22.79 -8.95 -24.63
C GLU A 228 21.68 -9.22 -25.62
N THR A 229 22.01 -9.85 -26.73
CA THR A 229 21.04 -10.52 -27.57
C THR A 229 20.61 -11.81 -26.86
N PHE A 230 19.82 -11.68 -25.78
CA PHE A 230 19.36 -12.77 -24.90
C PHE A 230 18.91 -14.02 -25.66
N LEU A 231 18.26 -13.86 -26.82
CA LEU A 231 17.84 -14.99 -27.63
C LEU A 231 19.02 -15.79 -28.19
N GLU A 232 20.09 -15.12 -28.62
CA GLU A 232 21.30 -15.75 -29.18
C GLU A 232 22.10 -16.53 -28.13
N SER A 233 21.98 -16.17 -26.85
CA SER A 233 22.62 -16.91 -25.75
C SER A 233 21.82 -18.14 -25.27
N LEU A 234 20.58 -18.32 -25.74
CA LEU A 234 19.76 -19.50 -25.42
C LEU A 234 20.27 -20.78 -26.08
N ARG A 235 20.36 -21.87 -25.30
CA ARG A 235 20.60 -23.22 -25.83
C ARG A 235 19.41 -23.69 -26.65
N SER A 236 19.60 -24.64 -27.57
CA SER A 236 18.55 -25.13 -28.48
C SER A 236 17.27 -25.60 -27.77
N HIS A 237 17.42 -26.26 -26.61
CA HIS A 237 16.27 -26.68 -25.81
C HIS A 237 15.53 -25.49 -25.17
N GLU A 238 16.26 -24.50 -24.64
CA GLU A 238 15.69 -23.30 -24.03
C GLU A 238 14.95 -22.45 -25.06
N ARG A 239 15.52 -22.32 -26.27
CA ARG A 239 14.87 -21.66 -27.41
C ARG A 239 13.56 -22.33 -27.78
N THR A 240 13.52 -23.67 -27.82
CA THR A 240 12.29 -24.41 -28.10
C THR A 240 11.20 -24.13 -27.04
N VAL A 241 11.59 -24.07 -25.76
CA VAL A 241 10.66 -23.73 -24.67
C VAL A 241 10.19 -22.28 -24.78
N TYR A 242 11.10 -21.36 -25.07
CA TYR A 242 10.80 -19.95 -25.25
C TYR A 242 9.80 -19.74 -26.39
N ASP A 243 10.09 -20.28 -27.57
CA ASP A 243 9.24 -20.14 -28.76
C ASP A 243 7.86 -20.80 -28.56
N GLY A 244 7.79 -21.95 -27.88
CA GLY A 244 6.53 -22.66 -27.65
C GLY A 244 5.67 -22.07 -26.52
N SER A 245 6.29 -21.51 -25.48
CA SER A 245 5.60 -21.21 -24.20
C SER A 245 5.64 -19.74 -23.79
N VAL A 246 6.65 -18.99 -24.22
CA VAL A 246 6.90 -17.62 -23.76
C VAL A 246 6.61 -16.62 -24.88
N CYS A 247 7.20 -16.83 -26.06
CA CYS A 247 6.94 -16.05 -27.26
C CYS A 247 5.52 -16.35 -27.75
N LYS A 248 4.66 -15.33 -27.80
CA LYS A 248 3.30 -15.44 -28.29
C LYS A 248 3.04 -14.31 -29.26
N SER A 249 2.33 -14.63 -30.32
CA SER A 249 1.77 -13.63 -31.24
C SER A 249 0.76 -12.74 -30.52
N SER A 250 0.51 -11.55 -31.08
CA SER A 250 -0.49 -10.62 -30.54
C SER A 250 -1.87 -11.27 -30.43
N GLU A 251 -2.26 -12.07 -31.42
CA GLU A 251 -3.53 -12.79 -31.46
C GLU A 251 -3.65 -13.83 -30.33
N GLU A 252 -2.59 -14.60 -30.08
CA GLU A 252 -2.52 -15.54 -28.96
C GLU A 252 -2.60 -14.82 -27.60
N ILE A 253 -1.93 -13.67 -27.46
CA ILE A 253 -1.98 -12.86 -26.23
C ILE A 253 -3.41 -12.38 -25.99
N GLN A 254 -4.11 -11.89 -27.02
CA GLN A 254 -5.51 -11.48 -26.89
C GLN A 254 -6.42 -12.63 -26.47
N SER A 255 -6.23 -13.83 -27.05
CA SER A 255 -6.99 -15.02 -26.62
C SER A 255 -6.71 -15.37 -25.16
N ILE A 256 -5.43 -15.40 -24.75
CA ILE A 256 -5.04 -15.67 -23.37
C ILE A 256 -5.71 -14.66 -22.42
N CYS A 257 -5.70 -13.37 -22.72
CA CYS A 257 -6.34 -12.35 -21.90
C CYS A 257 -7.85 -12.60 -21.73
N ARG A 258 -8.56 -12.95 -22.81
CA ARG A 258 -9.99 -13.29 -22.76
C ARG A 258 -10.25 -14.56 -21.95
N ASP A 259 -9.51 -15.62 -22.21
CA ASP A 259 -9.74 -16.95 -21.62
C ASP A 259 -9.39 -16.99 -20.13
N THR A 260 -8.34 -16.26 -19.74
CA THR A 260 -7.88 -16.22 -18.34
C THR A 260 -8.79 -15.39 -17.43
N HIS A 261 -9.60 -14.48 -17.98
CA HIS A 261 -10.69 -13.83 -17.26
C HIS A 261 -11.81 -14.82 -16.88
N LEU A 262 -12.03 -15.85 -17.71
CA LEU A 262 -13.09 -16.84 -17.53
C LEU A 262 -12.63 -18.07 -16.71
N SER A 263 -11.33 -18.38 -16.69
CA SER A 263 -10.79 -19.57 -16.01
C SER A 263 -9.51 -19.30 -15.23
N ARG A 264 -9.59 -19.51 -13.91
CA ARG A 264 -8.46 -19.38 -12.98
C ARG A 264 -7.34 -20.40 -13.25
N ASP A 265 -7.68 -21.58 -13.73
CA ASP A 265 -6.69 -22.62 -14.00
C ASP A 265 -5.91 -22.33 -15.29
N THR A 266 -6.59 -21.78 -16.30
CA THR A 266 -5.94 -21.24 -17.51
C THR A 266 -5.00 -20.09 -17.13
N TRP A 267 -5.45 -19.17 -16.27
CA TRP A 267 -4.64 -18.06 -15.78
C TRP A 267 -3.35 -18.52 -15.08
N ARG A 268 -3.44 -19.57 -14.24
CA ARG A 268 -2.27 -20.12 -13.55
C ARG A 268 -1.27 -20.77 -14.51
N LYS A 269 -1.76 -21.54 -15.49
CA LYS A 269 -0.92 -22.21 -16.49
C LYS A 269 -0.16 -21.18 -17.34
N GLU A 270 -0.84 -20.15 -17.82
CA GLU A 270 -0.23 -19.09 -18.62
C GLU A 270 0.76 -18.22 -17.82
N ARG A 271 0.52 -17.98 -16.53
CA ARG A 271 1.47 -17.17 -15.72
C ARG A 271 2.71 -17.90 -15.26
N LEU A 272 2.73 -19.22 -15.29
CA LEU A 272 3.85 -20.00 -14.79
C LEU A 272 5.16 -19.72 -15.56
N PRO A 273 5.19 -19.79 -16.91
CA PRO A 273 6.42 -19.58 -17.68
C PRO A 273 6.81 -18.10 -17.85
N ARG A 274 5.98 -17.14 -17.43
CA ARG A 274 6.19 -15.71 -17.69
C ARG A 274 6.65 -14.96 -16.44
N ILE A 275 7.54 -13.98 -16.65
CA ILE A 275 7.85 -12.97 -15.65
C ILE A 275 6.66 -12.01 -15.62
N THR A 276 6.11 -11.81 -14.43
CA THR A 276 4.95 -10.93 -14.20
C THR A 276 5.40 -9.74 -13.38
N ALA A 277 4.71 -8.61 -13.41
CA ALA A 277 5.07 -7.42 -12.62
C ALA A 277 5.39 -7.74 -11.15
N THR A 278 4.64 -8.65 -10.52
CA THR A 278 4.88 -9.10 -9.14
C THR A 278 6.16 -9.92 -8.92
N LYS A 279 6.70 -10.54 -9.98
CA LYS A 279 7.97 -11.30 -9.97
C LYS A 279 9.17 -10.41 -10.32
N VAL A 280 8.97 -9.33 -11.09
CA VAL A 280 10.04 -8.39 -11.45
C VAL A 280 10.62 -7.72 -10.20
N CYS A 281 9.79 -7.33 -9.23
CA CYS A 281 10.24 -6.69 -8.00
C CYS A 281 10.98 -7.62 -7.01
N THR A 282 11.20 -8.89 -7.35
CA THR A 282 11.86 -9.89 -6.49
C THR A 282 13.18 -10.40 -7.06
N ILE A 283 13.56 -9.96 -8.26
CA ILE A 283 14.88 -10.18 -8.88
C ILE A 283 15.72 -8.95 -8.58
#